data_AF-A0AAP5H206-F1
#
_entry.id   AF-A0AAP5H206-F1
#
_cell.length_a   1.000
_cell.length_b   1.000
_cell.length_c   1.000
_cell.angle_alpha   90.00
_cell.angle_beta   90.00
_cell.angle_gamma   90.00
#
_symmetry.space_group_name_H-M   'P 1'
#
loop_
_entity.id
_entity.type
_entity.pdbx_description
1 polymer ?
#
loop_
_entity_poly.entity_id
_entity_poly.type
_entity_poly.pdbx_seq_one_letter_code
_entity_poly.pdbx_strand_id
1 'polypeptide(L)'
;MFTYSYPHFHKGRILKTSMLEELRDYPRDYMELYYRSYADGILAGAEVEVYPDKLVVTPGMVLHKGRLYMLTESAELEYQATGRLNVLKLRFTEDEKLSDMTASHAELRLNEEATCDSSEMELARFKLKEGARLRRDYQTFADLATEFNTLHVIHVAYAAEGVSTLSPLVMKDYAERLLRTGTSDPQDLIFAMMCLNEGTIARSVILHHIANRLGLEYREYDNAQIHRYLDRILANAGRGSGRSGMPVGGPHRMIVD
;
A
#
# COMPACT_ATOMS: atom_id res chain seq x y z
N MET A 1 4.64 18.06 -28.80
CA MET A 1 6.05 18.50 -28.91
C MET A 1 6.62 18.50 -27.50
N PHE A 2 7.77 17.86 -27.25
CA PHE A 2 8.43 17.94 -25.94
C PHE A 2 9.13 19.30 -25.81
N THR A 3 8.97 19.97 -24.67
CA THR A 3 9.48 21.33 -24.41
C THR A 3 10.23 21.35 -23.09
N TYR A 4 11.31 22.13 -23.03
CA TYR A 4 12.08 22.40 -21.82
C TYR A 4 12.20 23.91 -21.63
N SER A 5 11.70 24.40 -20.51
CA SER A 5 11.69 25.81 -20.12
C SER A 5 12.31 25.97 -18.74
N TYR A 6 13.05 27.07 -18.54
CA TYR A 6 13.68 27.37 -17.27
C TYR A 6 13.70 28.89 -17.04
N PRO A 7 13.03 29.41 -16.00
CA PRO A 7 13.00 30.84 -15.73
C PRO A 7 14.34 31.35 -15.15
N HIS A 8 14.92 32.36 -15.80
CA HIS A 8 16.19 32.96 -15.39
C HIS A 8 15.99 34.20 -14.48
N PHE A 9 16.21 34.04 -13.17
CA PHE A 9 16.13 35.13 -12.19
C PHE A 9 17.48 35.84 -12.03
N HIS A 10 17.56 37.08 -12.54
CA HIS A 10 18.77 37.90 -12.46
C HIS A 10 18.43 39.30 -11.94
N LYS A 11 19.35 39.90 -11.17
CA LYS A 11 19.23 41.29 -10.71
C LYS A 11 19.02 42.22 -11.91
N GLY A 12 18.03 43.11 -11.82
CA GLY A 12 17.69 44.06 -12.88
C GLY A 12 16.80 43.52 -14.01
N ARG A 13 16.41 42.23 -13.98
CA ARG A 13 15.38 41.70 -14.90
C ARG A 13 13.98 41.83 -14.30
N ILE A 14 13.02 42.11 -15.18
CA ILE A 14 11.60 42.19 -14.83
C ILE A 14 11.03 40.77 -14.69
N LEU A 15 10.37 40.52 -13.57
CA LEU A 15 9.62 39.29 -13.33
C LEU A 15 8.35 39.28 -14.19
N LYS A 16 8.24 38.31 -15.10
CA LYS A 16 7.07 38.14 -15.97
C LYS A 16 6.08 37.16 -15.38
N THR A 17 4.79 37.35 -15.64
CA THR A 17 3.72 36.41 -15.24
C THR A 17 4.03 34.98 -15.68
N SER A 18 4.49 34.79 -16.92
CA SER A 18 4.85 33.47 -17.45
C SER A 18 5.97 32.75 -16.68
N MET A 19 6.86 33.50 -15.99
CA MET A 19 7.89 32.89 -15.14
C MET A 19 7.29 32.35 -13.83
N LEU A 20 6.27 33.02 -13.30
CA LEU A 20 5.55 32.57 -12.11
C LEU A 20 4.61 31.41 -12.44
N GLU A 21 3.96 31.46 -13.60
CA GLU A 21 3.15 30.35 -14.14
C GLU A 21 4.02 29.10 -14.29
N GLU A 22 5.21 29.20 -14.88
CA GLU A 22 6.14 28.06 -15.00
C GLU A 22 6.52 27.46 -13.63
N LEU A 23 6.88 28.30 -12.64
CA LEU A 23 7.22 27.82 -11.29
C LEU A 23 6.03 27.15 -10.58
N ARG A 24 4.82 27.62 -10.87
CA ARG A 24 3.58 27.15 -10.27
C ARG A 24 3.09 25.85 -10.91
N ASP A 25 3.13 25.78 -12.24
CA ASP A 25 2.50 24.72 -13.02
C ASP A 25 3.45 23.53 -13.20
N TYR A 26 4.76 23.76 -13.36
CA TYR A 26 5.75 22.68 -13.50
C TYR A 26 5.65 21.56 -12.44
N PRO A 27 5.61 21.84 -11.12
CA PRO A 27 5.50 20.77 -10.12
C PRO A 27 4.15 20.04 -10.19
N ARG A 28 3.06 20.73 -10.56
CA ARG A 28 1.73 20.12 -10.71
C ARG A 28 1.69 19.24 -11.95
N ASP A 29 2.10 19.76 -13.09
CA ASP A 29 2.15 19.04 -14.36
C ASP A 29 3.05 17.82 -14.26
N TYR A 30 4.21 17.95 -13.60
CA TYR A 30 5.10 16.81 -13.35
C TYR A 30 4.39 15.71 -12.55
N MET A 31 3.70 16.04 -11.46
CA MET A 31 2.97 15.06 -10.65
C MET A 31 1.82 14.41 -11.43
N GLU A 32 1.01 15.20 -12.13
CA GLU A 32 -0.12 14.71 -12.93
C GLU A 32 0.35 13.79 -14.06
N LEU A 33 1.45 14.14 -14.75
CA LEU A 33 2.01 13.33 -15.82
C LEU A 33 2.69 12.06 -15.29
N TYR A 34 3.44 12.16 -14.20
CA TYR A 34 4.19 11.04 -13.63
C TYR A 34 3.25 9.96 -13.06
N TYR A 35 2.20 10.37 -12.34
CA TYR A 35 1.23 9.45 -11.73
C TYR A 35 -0.01 9.20 -12.58
N ARG A 36 -0.01 9.60 -13.86
CA ARG A 36 -1.18 9.49 -14.74
C ARG A 36 -1.74 8.06 -14.86
N SER A 37 -0.85 7.07 -14.83
CA SER A 37 -1.21 5.65 -14.93
C SER A 37 -1.42 4.99 -13.57
N TYR A 38 -1.29 5.73 -12.45
CA TYR A 38 -1.40 5.15 -11.12
C TYR A 38 -2.86 5.10 -10.67
N ALA A 39 -3.20 4.04 -9.94
CA ALA A 39 -4.44 3.95 -9.19
C ALA A 39 -4.37 4.76 -7.89
N ASP A 40 -5.54 5.11 -7.37
CA ASP A 40 -5.69 5.78 -6.08
C ASP A 40 -5.07 4.98 -4.93
N GLY A 41 -4.50 5.69 -3.96
CA GLY A 41 -3.89 5.10 -2.78
C GLY A 41 -2.85 5.98 -2.10
N ILE A 42 -2.29 5.48 -1.01
CA ILE A 42 -1.14 6.10 -0.33
C ILE A 42 0.10 5.96 -1.23
N LEU A 43 0.81 7.08 -1.44
CA LEU A 43 2.09 7.11 -2.15
C LEU A 43 3.27 6.94 -1.20
N ALA A 44 3.25 7.66 -0.07
CA ALA A 44 4.29 7.61 0.96
C ALA A 44 3.76 8.15 2.30
N GLY A 45 4.29 7.65 3.42
CA GLY A 45 3.88 8.09 4.75
C GLY A 45 2.41 7.76 5.03
N ALA A 46 1.69 8.68 5.67
CA ALA A 46 0.27 8.53 6.04
C ALA A 46 0.01 7.26 6.87
N GLU A 47 1.01 6.88 7.68
CA GLU A 47 0.91 5.69 8.51
C GLU A 47 0.08 5.95 9.75
N VAL A 48 -0.65 4.95 10.19
CA VAL A 48 -1.50 5.02 11.39
C VAL A 48 -0.75 4.44 12.58
N GLU A 49 -0.38 5.29 13.52
CA GLU A 49 0.20 4.92 14.80
C GLU A 49 -0.88 4.84 15.88
N VAL A 50 -0.69 3.90 16.82
CA VAL A 50 -1.66 3.62 17.89
C VAL A 50 -1.11 4.09 19.22
N TYR A 51 -1.86 4.98 19.87
CA TYR A 51 -1.66 5.41 21.25
C TYR A 51 -2.85 4.97 22.12
N PRO A 52 -2.78 5.04 23.46
CA PRO A 52 -3.82 4.52 24.35
C PRO A 52 -5.24 5.05 24.11
N ASP A 53 -5.37 6.30 23.69
CA ASP A 53 -6.64 7.04 23.54
C ASP A 53 -6.83 7.67 22.15
N LYS A 54 -5.79 7.62 21.30
CA LYS A 54 -5.80 8.25 19.98
C LYS A 54 -5.05 7.45 18.92
N LEU A 55 -5.47 7.64 17.69
CA LEU A 55 -4.71 7.30 16.49
C LEU A 55 -3.96 8.54 16.02
N VAL A 56 -2.75 8.35 15.52
CA VAL A 56 -1.97 9.43 14.90
C VAL A 56 -1.68 9.02 13.47
N VAL A 57 -2.12 9.84 12.51
CA VAL A 57 -1.76 9.71 11.10
C VAL A 57 -0.52 10.56 10.86
N THR A 58 0.58 9.92 10.48
CA THR A 58 1.85 10.60 10.23
C THR A 58 1.83 11.39 8.92
N PRO A 59 2.73 12.37 8.74
CA PRO A 59 2.84 13.10 7.48
C PRO A 59 2.99 12.16 6.28
N GLY A 60 2.41 12.53 5.14
CA GLY A 60 2.37 11.68 3.98
C GLY A 60 1.64 12.25 2.79
N MET A 61 1.56 11.44 1.75
CA MET A 61 1.00 11.78 0.46
C MET A 61 0.03 10.70 -0.02
N VAL A 62 -1.11 11.14 -0.53
CA VAL A 62 -2.17 10.29 -1.07
C VAL A 62 -2.52 10.76 -2.48
N LEU A 63 -2.65 9.82 -3.40
CA LEU A 63 -3.18 10.05 -4.74
C LEU A 63 -4.67 9.71 -4.76
N HIS A 64 -5.50 10.63 -5.22
CA HIS A 64 -6.93 10.39 -5.43
C HIS A 64 -7.41 11.09 -6.71
N LYS A 65 -7.99 10.33 -7.64
CA LYS A 65 -8.49 10.81 -8.94
C LYS A 65 -7.48 11.68 -9.68
N GLY A 66 -6.21 11.25 -9.67
CA GLY A 66 -5.09 11.94 -10.31
C GLY A 66 -4.59 13.19 -9.58
N ARG A 67 -5.13 13.53 -8.40
CA ARG A 67 -4.69 14.66 -7.59
C ARG A 67 -3.91 14.21 -6.37
N LEU A 68 -2.82 14.92 -6.08
CA LEU A 68 -1.97 14.68 -4.92
C LEU A 68 -2.48 15.48 -3.72
N TYR A 69 -2.78 14.78 -2.63
CA TYR A 69 -3.11 15.36 -1.33
C TYR A 69 -1.95 15.13 -0.37
N MET A 70 -1.58 16.17 0.37
CA MET A 70 -0.43 16.13 1.29
C MET A 70 -0.87 16.47 2.70
N LEU A 71 -0.46 15.62 3.64
CA LEU A 71 -0.52 15.88 5.07
C LEU A 71 0.89 16.23 5.53
N THR A 72 1.15 17.48 5.88
CA THR A 72 2.49 17.96 6.26
C THR A 72 2.77 17.85 7.76
N GLU A 73 1.73 17.79 8.58
CA GLU A 73 1.81 17.65 10.03
C GLU A 73 0.95 16.46 10.47
N SER A 74 1.36 15.78 11.55
CA SER A 74 0.59 14.65 12.06
C SER A 74 -0.82 15.08 12.46
N ALA A 75 -1.80 14.25 12.14
CA ALA A 75 -3.19 14.46 12.54
C ALA A 75 -3.61 13.41 13.58
N GLU A 76 -4.26 13.87 14.65
CA GLU A 76 -4.69 13.01 15.75
C GLU A 76 -6.19 12.78 15.69
N LEU A 77 -6.62 11.56 16.04
CA LEU A 77 -8.03 11.21 16.11
C LEU A 77 -8.28 10.34 17.36
N GLU A 78 -9.16 10.80 18.24
CA GLU A 78 -9.59 10.00 19.39
C GLU A 78 -10.39 8.78 18.94
N TYR A 79 -10.28 7.68 19.69
CA TYR A 79 -11.08 6.48 19.47
C TYR A 79 -11.59 5.89 20.78
N GLN A 80 -12.63 5.07 20.68
CA GLN A 80 -13.23 4.40 21.84
C GLN A 80 -13.34 2.89 21.64
N ALA A 81 -13.30 2.17 22.75
CA ALA A 81 -13.48 0.73 22.80
C ALA A 81 -14.97 0.36 22.74
N THR A 82 -15.54 0.31 21.54
CA THR A 82 -16.99 0.05 21.34
C THR A 82 -17.32 -1.43 21.11
N GLY A 83 -16.32 -2.29 20.91
CA GLY A 83 -16.46 -3.68 20.46
C GLY A 83 -16.90 -3.82 19.00
N ARG A 84 -17.18 -2.71 18.30
CA ARG A 84 -17.65 -2.66 16.92
C ARG A 84 -16.53 -2.34 15.94
N LEU A 85 -16.79 -2.58 14.66
CA LEU A 85 -15.89 -2.19 13.59
C LEU A 85 -15.77 -0.67 13.57
N ASN A 86 -14.54 -0.18 13.53
CA ASN A 86 -14.20 1.21 13.29
C ASN A 86 -13.22 1.26 12.14
N VAL A 87 -13.51 2.10 11.15
CA VAL A 87 -12.71 2.29 9.94
C VAL A 87 -12.25 3.74 9.91
N LEU A 88 -10.94 3.94 9.94
CA LEU A 88 -10.32 5.23 9.73
C LEU A 88 -10.23 5.48 8.23
N LYS A 89 -10.91 6.54 7.79
CA LYS A 89 -11.02 6.92 6.39
C LYS A 89 -10.51 8.33 6.17
N LEU A 90 -10.03 8.58 4.97
CA LEU A 90 -9.81 9.89 4.39
C LEU A 90 -11.00 10.22 3.47
N ARG A 91 -11.73 11.30 3.76
CA ARG A 91 -12.86 11.79 2.95
C ARG A 91 -12.40 13.00 2.14
N PHE A 92 -12.48 12.91 0.81
CA PHE A 92 -12.14 13.99 -0.09
C PHE A 92 -13.35 14.91 -0.31
N THR A 93 -13.17 16.21 -0.09
CA THR A 93 -14.22 17.22 -0.29
C THR A 93 -14.29 17.65 -1.75
N GLU A 94 -15.46 18.17 -2.15
CA GLU A 94 -15.61 18.84 -3.44
C GLU A 94 -14.72 20.09 -3.52
N ASP A 95 -14.49 20.53 -4.76
CA ASP A 95 -13.73 21.73 -5.05
C ASP A 95 -14.46 22.97 -4.56
N GLU A 96 -13.86 23.67 -3.61
CA GLU A 96 -14.28 25.00 -3.21
C GLU A 96 -13.59 26.04 -4.10
N LYS A 97 -14.40 26.83 -4.82
CA LYS A 97 -13.90 27.96 -5.60
C LYS A 97 -13.79 29.19 -4.72
N LEU A 98 -12.57 29.52 -4.33
CA LEU A 98 -12.22 30.77 -3.68
C LEU A 98 -11.87 31.83 -4.74
N SER A 99 -11.78 33.10 -4.33
CA SER A 99 -11.57 34.22 -5.26
C SER A 99 -10.29 34.14 -6.10
N ASP A 100 -9.26 33.49 -5.56
CA ASP A 100 -7.90 33.41 -6.09
C ASP A 100 -7.35 31.97 -6.17
N MET A 101 -8.12 30.97 -5.72
CA MET A 101 -7.70 29.57 -5.70
C MET A 101 -8.88 28.60 -5.77
N THR A 102 -8.60 27.36 -6.15
CA THR A 102 -9.52 26.23 -5.94
C THR A 102 -8.91 25.34 -4.87
N ALA A 103 -9.65 25.06 -3.80
CA ALA A 103 -9.20 24.23 -2.70
C ALA A 103 -10.05 22.96 -2.64
N SER A 104 -9.40 21.82 -2.42
CA SER A 104 -10.04 20.57 -2.06
C SER A 104 -9.30 20.03 -0.85
N HIS A 105 -10.05 19.50 0.10
CA HIS A 105 -9.53 19.03 1.37
C HIS A 105 -9.74 17.52 1.48
N ALA A 106 -8.92 16.92 2.35
CA ALA A 106 -9.04 15.52 2.69
C ALA A 106 -9.13 15.44 4.22
N GLU A 107 -10.26 14.96 4.73
CA GLU A 107 -10.57 14.94 6.17
C GLU A 107 -10.48 13.52 6.73
N LEU A 108 -9.88 13.38 7.91
CA LEU A 108 -9.90 12.12 8.65
C LEU A 108 -11.24 11.91 9.32
N ARG A 109 -11.81 10.72 9.15
CA ARG A 109 -13.08 10.32 9.78
C ARG A 109 -12.98 8.88 10.29
N LEU A 110 -13.58 8.64 11.45
CA LEU A 110 -13.80 7.30 11.98
C LEU A 110 -15.28 6.97 11.89
N ASN A 111 -15.64 5.86 11.26
CA ASN A 111 -17.01 5.37 11.22
C ASN A 111 -17.08 3.84 11.20
N GLU A 112 -18.28 3.29 11.38
CA GLU A 112 -18.49 1.83 11.43
C GLU A 112 -18.71 1.20 10.04
N GLU A 113 -18.66 2.00 8.96
CA GLU A 113 -18.96 1.54 7.60
C GLU A 113 -17.72 0.96 6.92
N ALA A 114 -17.78 -0.32 6.56
CA ALA A 114 -16.63 -1.07 6.03
C ALA A 114 -16.26 -0.68 4.60
N THR A 115 -17.22 -0.13 3.84
CA THR A 115 -17.03 0.24 2.44
C THR A 115 -16.68 1.72 2.31
N CYS A 116 -15.79 2.03 1.38
CA CYS A 116 -15.53 3.40 0.93
C CYS A 116 -16.32 3.67 -0.34
N ASP A 117 -16.94 4.85 -0.44
CA ASP A 117 -17.44 5.34 -1.72
C ASP A 117 -16.31 5.99 -2.56
N SER A 118 -16.67 6.53 -3.72
CA SER A 118 -15.68 7.13 -4.65
C SER A 118 -14.97 8.39 -4.14
N SER A 119 -15.33 8.91 -2.97
CA SER A 119 -14.73 10.06 -2.31
C SER A 119 -14.10 9.69 -0.97
N GLU A 120 -13.95 8.40 -0.70
CA GLU A 120 -13.33 7.89 0.51
C GLU A 120 -12.17 6.94 0.20
N MET A 121 -11.19 6.92 1.09
CA MET A 121 -10.12 5.94 1.09
C MET A 121 -9.88 5.46 2.52
N GLU A 122 -9.71 4.16 2.71
CA GLU A 122 -9.39 3.59 4.02
C GLU A 122 -7.90 3.71 4.35
N LEU A 123 -7.60 4.11 5.59
CA LEU A 123 -6.25 4.17 6.15
C LEU A 123 -5.97 3.08 7.20
N ALA A 124 -7.01 2.59 7.87
CA ALA A 124 -6.95 1.42 8.75
C ALA A 124 -8.37 1.02 9.19
N ARG A 125 -8.50 -0.18 9.77
CA ARG A 125 -9.71 -0.59 10.51
C ARG A 125 -9.37 -1.38 11.77
N PHE A 126 -10.28 -1.44 12.74
CA PHE A 126 -10.11 -2.22 13.96
C PHE A 126 -11.45 -2.55 14.63
N LYS A 127 -11.46 -3.55 15.52
CA LYS A 127 -12.52 -3.78 16.50
C LYS A 127 -11.90 -3.81 17.89
N LEU A 128 -12.22 -2.86 18.76
CA LEU A 128 -11.60 -2.78 20.09
C LEU A 128 -12.60 -3.12 21.19
N LYS A 129 -12.30 -4.16 21.97
CA LYS A 129 -13.14 -4.54 23.12
C LYS A 129 -12.93 -3.60 24.30
N GLU A 130 -14.00 -3.35 25.05
CA GLU A 130 -13.93 -2.63 26.33
C GLU A 130 -12.86 -3.25 27.24
N GLY A 131 -12.05 -2.40 27.87
CA GLY A 131 -10.96 -2.82 28.75
C GLY A 131 -9.72 -3.38 28.06
N ALA A 132 -9.69 -3.47 26.72
CA ALA A 132 -8.51 -3.90 25.96
C ALA A 132 -7.70 -2.70 25.44
N ARG A 133 -6.42 -2.96 25.11
CA ARG A 133 -5.56 -2.00 24.41
C ARG A 133 -5.54 -2.32 22.91
N LEU A 134 -5.70 -1.31 22.06
CA LEU A 134 -5.46 -1.45 20.63
C LEU A 134 -3.95 -1.62 20.40
N ARG A 135 -3.57 -2.56 19.52
CA ARG A 135 -2.17 -2.88 19.25
C ARG A 135 -1.85 -2.86 17.75
N ARG A 136 -0.59 -2.54 17.42
CA ARG A 136 0.00 -2.64 16.07
C ARG A 136 1.23 -3.57 16.05
N ASP A 137 1.59 -4.19 17.18
CA ASP A 137 2.65 -5.19 17.23
C ASP A 137 2.13 -6.56 16.78
N TYR A 138 2.49 -6.97 15.56
CA TYR A 138 2.09 -8.25 14.97
C TYR A 138 3.13 -9.33 15.30
N GLN A 139 2.74 -10.35 16.08
CA GLN A 139 3.65 -11.42 16.46
C GLN A 139 3.82 -12.44 15.31
N THR A 140 2.73 -12.68 14.57
CA THR A 140 2.70 -13.52 13.37
C THR A 140 2.19 -12.74 12.16
N PHE A 141 2.40 -13.24 10.94
CA PHE A 141 1.82 -12.61 9.75
C PHE A 141 0.27 -12.71 9.76
N ALA A 142 -0.26 -13.82 10.29
CA ALA A 142 -1.70 -13.98 10.52
C ALA A 142 -2.26 -12.95 11.52
N ASP A 143 -1.45 -12.41 12.44
CA ASP A 143 -1.92 -11.42 13.43
C ASP A 143 -2.49 -10.16 12.76
N LEU A 144 -2.02 -9.80 11.55
CA LEU A 144 -2.52 -8.67 10.76
C LEU A 144 -4.03 -8.75 10.48
N ALA A 145 -4.61 -9.95 10.54
CA ALA A 145 -6.04 -10.20 10.35
C ALA A 145 -6.78 -10.57 11.66
N THR A 146 -6.15 -10.39 12.82
CA THR A 146 -6.75 -10.72 14.13
C THR A 146 -7.97 -9.84 14.38
N GLU A 147 -9.16 -10.43 14.46
CA GLU A 147 -10.43 -9.67 14.49
C GLU A 147 -10.48 -8.56 15.55
N PHE A 148 -9.98 -8.81 16.76
CA PHE A 148 -10.09 -7.88 17.89
C PHE A 148 -8.75 -7.31 18.34
N ASN A 149 -8.82 -6.09 18.89
CA ASN A 149 -7.77 -5.36 19.59
C ASN A 149 -6.50 -5.13 18.76
N THR A 150 -6.59 -5.28 17.44
CA THR A 150 -5.47 -5.18 16.52
C THR A 150 -5.84 -4.20 15.41
N LEU A 151 -4.95 -3.26 15.09
CA LEU A 151 -5.12 -2.36 13.95
C LEU A 151 -4.86 -3.12 12.66
N HIS A 152 -5.80 -3.10 11.72
CA HIS A 152 -5.67 -3.76 10.42
C HIS A 152 -5.29 -2.73 9.37
N VAL A 153 -4.22 -3.04 8.65
CA VAL A 153 -3.72 -2.25 7.51
C VAL A 153 -3.78 -3.02 6.18
N ILE A 154 -4.27 -4.27 6.19
CA ILE A 154 -4.34 -5.14 5.01
C ILE A 154 -5.19 -4.49 3.91
N HIS A 155 -6.29 -3.86 4.28
CA HIS A 155 -7.27 -3.30 3.35
C HIS A 155 -6.84 -1.95 2.74
N VAL A 156 -5.75 -1.36 3.23
CA VAL A 156 -5.29 -0.04 2.80
C VAL A 156 -4.74 -0.13 1.39
N ALA A 157 -5.23 0.75 0.52
CA ALA A 157 -4.77 0.85 -0.86
C ALA A 157 -3.50 1.70 -0.92
N TYR A 158 -2.44 1.14 -1.50
CA TYR A 158 -1.25 1.90 -1.88
C TYR A 158 -1.25 2.14 -3.37
N ALA A 159 -0.91 3.37 -3.76
CA ALA A 159 -0.89 3.78 -5.15
C ALA A 159 0.20 3.00 -5.91
N ALA A 160 -0.18 2.46 -7.06
CA ALA A 160 0.71 1.75 -7.97
C ALA A 160 0.17 1.87 -9.40
N GLU A 161 1.03 1.61 -10.38
CA GLU A 161 0.64 1.67 -11.79
C GLU A 161 -0.47 0.66 -12.12
N GLY A 162 -1.51 1.14 -12.81
CA GLY A 162 -2.70 0.39 -13.22
C GLY A 162 -3.69 0.14 -12.09
N VAL A 163 -3.28 -0.63 -11.07
CA VAL A 163 -4.13 -1.04 -9.95
C VAL A 163 -3.39 -0.84 -8.63
N SER A 164 -4.14 -0.46 -7.59
CA SER A 164 -3.57 -0.30 -6.26
C SER A 164 -3.04 -1.62 -5.70
N THR A 165 -2.08 -1.51 -4.79
CA THR A 165 -1.38 -2.64 -4.19
C THR A 165 -1.45 -2.61 -2.66
N LEU A 166 -0.77 -3.56 -2.03
CA LEU A 166 -0.69 -3.70 -0.58
C LEU A 166 0.34 -2.74 0.01
N SER A 167 0.18 -2.49 1.32
CA SER A 167 1.14 -1.72 2.09
C SER A 167 2.57 -2.28 2.00
N PRO A 168 3.57 -1.42 1.76
CA PRO A 168 4.98 -1.77 1.89
C PRO A 168 5.31 -2.41 3.24
N LEU A 169 4.64 -2.00 4.32
CA LEU A 169 4.81 -2.58 5.64
C LEU A 169 4.42 -4.06 5.65
N VAL A 170 3.27 -4.40 5.07
CA VAL A 170 2.78 -5.79 5.00
C VAL A 170 3.72 -6.63 4.13
N MET A 171 4.19 -6.09 3.00
CA MET A 171 5.09 -6.81 2.10
C MET A 171 6.49 -7.02 2.71
N LYS A 172 7.01 -6.04 3.46
CA LYS A 172 8.28 -6.17 4.18
C LYS A 172 8.19 -7.17 5.33
N ASP A 173 7.14 -7.11 6.15
CA ASP A 173 6.91 -8.09 7.22
C ASP A 173 6.78 -9.52 6.67
N TYR A 174 6.05 -9.69 5.55
CA TYR A 174 5.99 -10.96 4.83
C TYR A 174 7.39 -11.45 4.42
N ALA A 175 8.18 -10.60 3.76
CA ALA A 175 9.48 -10.96 3.22
C ALA A 175 10.49 -11.30 4.32
N GLU A 176 10.54 -10.52 5.40
CA GLU A 176 11.40 -10.82 6.55
C GLU A 176 11.05 -12.17 7.17
N ARG A 177 9.76 -12.46 7.35
CA ARG A 177 9.29 -13.75 7.87
C ARG A 177 9.61 -14.89 6.93
N LEU A 178 9.43 -14.68 5.62
CA LEU A 178 9.74 -15.69 4.61
C LEU A 178 11.23 -16.05 4.64
N LEU A 179 12.12 -15.07 4.70
CA LEU A 179 13.56 -15.32 4.80
C LEU A 179 13.95 -16.01 6.11
N ARG A 180 13.31 -15.65 7.23
CA ARG A 180 13.52 -16.31 8.54
C ARG A 180 13.14 -17.79 8.57
N THR A 181 12.30 -18.25 7.64
CA THR A 181 12.02 -19.70 7.50
C THR A 181 13.25 -20.49 7.02
N GLY A 182 14.27 -19.82 6.48
CA GLY A 182 15.42 -20.47 5.85
C GLY A 182 15.09 -21.05 4.48
N THR A 183 14.07 -20.53 3.80
CA THR A 183 13.71 -20.97 2.44
C THR A 183 14.91 -20.88 1.49
N SER A 184 15.09 -21.91 0.68
CA SER A 184 16.10 -21.99 -0.38
C SER A 184 15.47 -21.93 -1.78
N ASP A 185 14.14 -21.76 -1.85
CA ASP A 185 13.42 -21.62 -3.11
C ASP A 185 13.82 -20.29 -3.79
N PRO A 186 14.38 -20.32 -5.02
CA PRO A 186 14.81 -19.11 -5.69
C PRO A 186 13.71 -18.08 -5.91
N GLN A 187 12.45 -18.52 -6.12
CA GLN A 187 11.32 -17.60 -6.29
C GLN A 187 11.00 -16.88 -4.98
N ASP A 188 11.01 -17.61 -3.86
CA ASP A 188 10.81 -17.02 -2.53
C ASP A 188 11.92 -16.00 -2.22
N LEU A 189 13.18 -16.32 -2.53
CA LEU A 189 14.31 -15.42 -2.32
C LEU A 189 14.21 -14.15 -3.17
N ILE A 190 13.94 -14.28 -4.47
CA ILE A 190 13.80 -13.13 -5.38
C ILE A 190 12.64 -12.24 -4.92
N PHE A 191 11.48 -12.81 -4.64
CA PHE A 191 10.31 -12.06 -4.23
C PHE A 191 10.51 -11.36 -2.88
N ALA A 192 11.12 -12.03 -1.89
CA ALA A 192 11.44 -11.41 -0.61
C ALA A 192 12.42 -10.24 -0.77
N MET A 193 13.49 -10.40 -1.54
CA MET A 193 14.46 -9.32 -1.78
C MET A 193 13.82 -8.13 -2.50
N MET A 194 12.92 -8.38 -3.45
CA MET A 194 12.13 -7.31 -4.09
C MET A 194 11.29 -6.56 -3.05
N CYS A 195 10.55 -7.27 -2.19
CA CYS A 195 9.72 -6.64 -1.16
C CYS A 195 10.51 -5.79 -0.15
N LEU A 196 11.76 -6.18 0.14
CA LEU A 196 12.62 -5.44 1.07
C LEU A 196 13.29 -4.22 0.43
N ASN A 197 13.65 -4.32 -0.85
CA ASN A 197 14.39 -3.27 -1.56
C ASN A 197 13.47 -2.20 -2.17
N GLU A 198 12.31 -2.60 -2.67
CA GLU A 198 11.35 -1.68 -3.31
C GLU A 198 10.45 -0.98 -2.29
N GLY A 199 9.87 0.14 -2.71
CA GLY A 199 8.81 0.83 -1.98
C GLY A 199 7.50 0.03 -2.05
N THR A 200 6.78 0.15 -3.16
CA THR A 200 5.55 -0.60 -3.45
C THR A 200 5.81 -1.69 -4.48
N ILE A 201 5.22 -2.87 -4.27
CA ILE A 201 5.29 -3.98 -5.23
C ILE A 201 4.04 -3.97 -6.10
N ALA A 202 4.19 -4.00 -7.43
CA ALA A 202 3.07 -4.07 -8.34
C ALA A 202 2.17 -5.29 -8.02
N ARG A 203 0.84 -5.08 -8.00
CA ARG A 203 -0.12 -6.13 -7.62
C ARG A 203 0.06 -7.40 -8.44
N SER A 204 0.30 -7.26 -9.75
CA SER A 204 0.53 -8.38 -10.66
C SER A 204 1.70 -9.26 -10.24
N VAL A 205 2.79 -8.70 -9.70
CA VAL A 205 3.96 -9.45 -9.22
C VAL A 205 3.57 -10.30 -8.00
N ILE A 206 2.80 -9.72 -7.07
CA ILE A 206 2.29 -10.43 -5.89
C ILE A 206 1.40 -11.60 -6.31
N LEU A 207 0.51 -11.38 -7.27
CA LEU A 207 -0.41 -12.40 -7.78
C LEU A 207 0.32 -13.53 -8.51
N HIS A 208 1.36 -13.22 -9.31
CA HIS A 208 2.20 -14.25 -9.94
C HIS A 208 2.97 -15.07 -8.90
N HIS A 209 3.51 -14.43 -7.86
CA HIS A 209 4.15 -15.13 -6.74
C HIS A 209 3.17 -16.12 -6.08
N ILE A 210 1.95 -15.66 -5.77
CA ILE A 210 0.90 -16.51 -5.18
C ILE A 210 0.55 -17.68 -6.09
N ALA A 211 0.30 -17.42 -7.38
CA ALA A 211 -0.07 -18.45 -8.36
C ALA A 211 1.01 -19.54 -8.45
N ASN A 212 2.27 -19.14 -8.58
CA ASN A 212 3.38 -20.07 -8.70
C ASN A 212 3.61 -20.87 -7.41
N ARG A 213 3.61 -20.22 -6.25
CA ARG A 213 3.91 -20.88 -4.97
C ARG A 213 2.82 -21.82 -4.49
N LEU A 214 1.57 -21.58 -4.89
CA LEU A 214 0.44 -22.43 -4.52
C LEU A 214 -0.01 -23.38 -5.65
N GLY A 215 0.63 -23.33 -6.83
CA GLY A 215 0.21 -24.10 -8.00
C GLY A 215 -1.21 -23.76 -8.45
N LEU A 216 -1.60 -22.49 -8.32
CA LEU A 216 -2.90 -21.97 -8.70
C LEU A 216 -2.83 -21.28 -10.06
N GLU A 217 -3.96 -21.19 -10.75
CA GLU A 217 -4.10 -20.29 -11.89
C GLU A 217 -4.01 -18.83 -11.44
N TYR A 218 -3.44 -17.98 -12.30
CA TYR A 218 -3.42 -16.53 -12.09
C TYR A 218 -4.85 -15.99 -12.03
N ARG A 219 -5.18 -15.27 -10.95
CA ARG A 219 -6.49 -14.64 -10.74
C ARG A 219 -6.31 -13.33 -9.98
N GLU A 220 -7.25 -12.43 -10.21
CA GLU A 220 -7.39 -11.22 -9.38
C GLU A 220 -7.95 -11.59 -8.00
N TYR A 221 -7.37 -10.98 -6.98
CA TYR A 221 -7.75 -11.16 -5.58
C TYR A 221 -7.82 -9.79 -4.91
N ASP A 222 -8.71 -9.63 -3.92
CA ASP A 222 -8.68 -8.48 -3.01
C ASP A 222 -7.48 -8.58 -2.04
N ASN A 223 -7.20 -7.49 -1.29
CA ASN A 223 -6.04 -7.48 -0.39
C ASN A 223 -6.15 -8.52 0.74
N ALA A 224 -7.35 -8.83 1.22
CA ALA A 224 -7.55 -9.81 2.28
C ALA A 224 -7.34 -11.25 1.78
N GLN A 225 -7.73 -11.54 0.54
CA GLN A 225 -7.41 -12.78 -0.16
C GLN A 225 -5.90 -12.90 -0.39
N ILE A 226 -5.24 -11.85 -0.86
CA ILE A 226 -3.78 -11.82 -1.03
C ILE A 226 -3.08 -12.12 0.29
N HIS A 227 -3.42 -11.42 1.37
CA HIS A 227 -2.86 -11.67 2.71
C HIS A 227 -3.02 -13.14 3.13
N ARG A 228 -4.22 -13.71 3.00
CA ARG A 228 -4.48 -15.12 3.34
C ARG A 228 -3.62 -16.09 2.53
N TYR A 229 -3.42 -15.85 1.24
CA TYR A 229 -2.57 -16.71 0.42
C TYR A 229 -1.09 -16.57 0.75
N LEU A 230 -0.61 -15.35 1.03
CA LEU A 230 0.74 -15.11 1.51
C LEU A 230 0.99 -15.81 2.85
N ASP A 231 0.05 -15.71 3.80
CA ASP A 231 0.12 -16.41 5.08
C ASP A 231 0.22 -17.94 4.91
N ARG A 232 -0.57 -18.50 3.97
CA ARG A 232 -0.50 -19.92 3.62
C ARG A 232 0.88 -20.31 3.05
N ILE A 233 1.48 -19.47 2.21
CA ILE A 233 2.83 -19.71 1.68
C ILE A 233 3.85 -19.72 2.82
N LEU A 234 3.79 -18.75 3.74
CA LEU A 234 4.67 -18.70 4.92
C LEU A 234 4.54 -19.95 5.79
N ALA A 235 3.31 -20.38 6.05
CA ALA A 235 3.03 -21.58 6.85
C ALA A 235 3.59 -22.86 6.20
N ASN A 236 3.63 -22.92 4.87
CA ASN A 236 4.22 -24.04 4.13
C ASN A 236 5.75 -23.98 4.11
N ALA A 237 6.34 -22.79 3.97
CA ALA A 237 7.79 -22.60 3.95
C ALA A 237 8.46 -23.03 5.27
N GLY A 238 7.83 -22.70 6.41
CA GLY A 238 8.34 -23.06 7.75
C GLY A 238 8.27 -24.54 8.12
N ARG A 239 7.54 -25.36 7.36
CA ARG A 239 7.40 -26.81 7.64
C ARG A 239 8.49 -27.68 7.01
N GLY A 240 9.46 -27.05 6.35
CA GLY A 240 10.44 -27.73 5.51
C GLY A 240 9.74 -28.27 4.26
N SER A 241 10.18 -27.79 3.10
CA SER A 241 9.88 -28.42 1.82
C SER A 241 10.54 -29.81 1.77
N GLY A 242 9.93 -30.78 2.44
CA GLY A 242 10.02 -32.18 2.09
C GLY A 242 8.92 -32.48 1.07
N ARG A 243 9.32 -32.69 -0.20
CA ARG A 243 8.57 -33.12 -1.41
C ARG A 243 8.23 -31.99 -2.40
N SER A 244 8.48 -32.09 -3.71
CA SER A 244 8.83 -33.22 -4.57
C SER A 244 9.79 -32.76 -5.65
N GLY A 245 10.95 -33.41 -5.78
CA GLY A 245 11.73 -33.31 -7.00
C GLY A 245 10.88 -33.75 -8.19
N MET A 246 10.91 -32.96 -9.26
CA MET A 246 10.45 -33.40 -10.58
C MET A 246 11.06 -34.79 -10.88
N PRO A 247 10.34 -35.73 -11.52
CA PRO A 247 10.99 -36.89 -12.09
C PRO A 247 11.91 -36.37 -13.20
N VAL A 248 13.20 -36.34 -12.94
CA VAL A 248 14.22 -36.16 -13.97
C VAL A 248 14.05 -37.34 -14.91
N GLY A 249 13.56 -37.07 -16.11
CA GLY A 249 13.44 -38.05 -17.18
C GLY A 249 14.80 -38.70 -17.43
N GLY A 250 14.97 -39.93 -16.96
CA GLY A 250 16.10 -40.76 -17.30
C GLY A 250 16.03 -41.15 -18.79
N PRO A 251 17.17 -41.31 -19.48
CA PRO A 251 17.18 -41.59 -20.90
C PRO A 251 16.56 -42.97 -21.18
N HIS A 252 15.59 -43.01 -22.10
CA HIS A 252 15.08 -44.24 -22.69
C HIS A 252 16.23 -44.99 -23.36
N ARG A 253 16.68 -46.09 -22.74
CA ARG A 253 17.48 -47.09 -23.46
C ARG A 253 16.53 -47.90 -24.34
N MET A 254 16.59 -47.62 -25.64
CA MET A 254 16.17 -48.56 -26.67
C MET A 254 17.05 -49.81 -26.54
N ILE A 255 16.43 -50.95 -26.25
CA ILE A 255 17.07 -52.25 -26.48
C ILE A 255 16.58 -52.70 -27.85
N VAL A 256 17.54 -52.87 -28.76
CA VAL A 256 17.37 -53.56 -30.03
C VAL A 256 17.96 -54.96 -29.84
N ASP A 257 17.23 -55.94 -30.38
CA ASP A 257 17.35 -57.40 -30.34
C ASP A 257 16.94 -58.14 -29.04
#